data_AF-A0A3N5U0K3-F1
#
_entry.id   AF-A0A3N5U0K3-F1
#
_cell.length_a   1.000
_cell.length_b   1.000
_cell.length_c   1.000
_cell.angle_alpha   90.00
_cell.angle_beta   90.00
_cell.angle_gamma   90.00
#
_symmetry.space_group_name_H-M   'P 1'
#
loop_
_entity.id
_entity.type
_entity.pdbx_description
1 polymer ?
#
loop_
_entity_poly.entity_id
_entity_poly.type
_entity_poly.pdbx_seq_one_letter_code
_entity_poly.pdbx_strand_id
1 'polypeptide(L)' 'MGDGTKILVIDDEPLMRVTIQDALVAEGYEVETAETGEKGL' A
#
# COMPACT_ATOMS: atom_id res chain seq x y z
N MET A 1 -11.82 18.78 -1.93
CA MET A 1 -10.75 17.83 -2.26
C MET A 1 -11.32 16.47 -1.96
N GLY A 2 -11.52 15.66 -3.01
CA GLY A 2 -12.08 14.32 -2.85
C GLY A 2 -11.15 13.47 -2.02
N ASP A 3 -11.73 12.84 -1.01
CA ASP A 3 -11.34 11.58 -0.41
C ASP A 3 -10.71 10.62 -1.43
N GLY A 4 -9.41 10.78 -1.68
CA GLY A 4 -8.63 9.81 -2.42
C GLY A 4 -8.70 8.47 -1.71
N THR A 5 -9.05 7.41 -2.44
CA THR A 5 -9.14 6.06 -1.88
C THR A 5 -7.78 5.66 -1.32
N LYS A 6 -7.68 5.60 0.01
CA LYS A 6 -6.49 5.13 0.72
C LYS A 6 -6.46 3.61 0.76
N ILE A 7 -5.32 3.02 0.40
CA ILE A 7 -5.09 1.58 0.39
C ILE A 7 -3.92 1.25 1.32
N LEU A 8 -4.08 0.23 2.15
CA LEU A 8 -3.01 -0.36 2.96
C LEU A 8 -2.63 -1.72 2.39
N VAL A 9 -1.36 -1.88 2.00
CA VAL A 9 -0.80 -3.16 1.53
C VAL A 9 -0.02 -3.80 2.66
N ILE A 10 -0.40 -5.02 3.06
CA ILE A 10 0.31 -5.81 4.07
C ILE A 10 0.90 -7.04 3.41
N ASP A 11 2.22 -7.09 3.34
CA ASP A 11 2.96 -8.17 2.70
C ASP A 11 4.33 -8.34 3.39
N ASP A 12 4.68 -9.56 3.77
CA ASP A 12 5.94 -9.90 4.43
C ASP A 12 7.12 -9.96 3.45
N GLU A 13 6.86 -10.13 2.15
CA GLU A 13 7.87 -10.11 1.10
C GLU A 13 8.14 -8.68 0.60
N PRO A 14 9.35 -8.12 0.82
CA PRO A 14 9.64 -6.71 0.51
C PRO A 14 9.48 -6.36 -0.97
N LEU A 15 9.86 -7.28 -1.87
CA LEU A 15 9.81 -7.05 -3.31
C LEU A 15 8.36 -6.96 -3.81
N MET A 16 7.50 -7.86 -3.34
CA MET A 16 6.08 -7.88 -3.67
C MET A 16 5.39 -6.62 -3.14
N ARG A 17 5.67 -6.26 -1.88
CA ARG A 17 5.12 -5.05 -1.25
C ARG A 17 5.39 -3.77 -2.05
N VAL A 18 6.64 -3.57 -2.49
CA VAL A 18 7.04 -2.41 -3.29
C VAL A 18 6.39 -2.45 -4.67
N THR A 19 6.39 -3.62 -5.32
CA THR A 19 5.78 -3.78 -6.65
C THR A 19 4.29 -3.42 -6.65
N ILE A 20 3.56 -3.85 -5.62
CA ILE A 20 2.12 -3.57 -5.46
C ILE A 20 1.88 -2.10 -5.13
N GLN A 21 2.71 -1.51 -4.25
CA GLN A 21 2.64 -0.09 -3.94
C GLN A 21 2.81 0.77 -5.20
N ASP A 22 3.86 0.53 -5.98
CA ASP A 22 4.18 1.31 -7.17
C ASP A 22 3.06 1.23 -8.22
N ALA A 23 2.50 0.02 -8.42
CA ALA A 23 1.37 -0.17 -9.32
C ALA A 23 0.14 0.63 -8.90
N LEU A 24 -0.22 0.60 -7.61
CA LEU A 24 -1.39 1.32 -7.11
C LEU A 24 -1.19 2.84 -7.07
N VAL A 25 0.02 3.32 -6.76
CA VAL A 25 0.36 4.75 -6.84
C VAL A 25 0.29 5.24 -8.28
N ALA A 26 0.73 4.43 -9.26
CA ALA A 26 0.63 4.77 -10.68
C ALA A 26 -0.82 4.92 -11.16
N GLU A 27 -1.77 4.17 -10.56
CA GLU A 27 -3.21 4.29 -10.80
C GLU A 27 -3.86 5.48 -10.06
N GLY A 28 -3.08 6.23 -9.27
CA GLY A 28 -3.54 7.44 -8.57
C GLY A 28 -4.11 7.19 -7.16
N TYR A 29 -3.85 6.02 -6.57
CA TYR A 29 -4.22 5.73 -5.19
C TYR A 29 -3.21 6.28 -4.18
N GLU A 30 -3.69 6.62 -2.98
CA GLU A 30 -2.83 6.88 -1.83
C GLU A 30 -2.54 5.54 -1.13
N VAL A 31 -1.27 5.10 -1.15
CA VAL A 31 -0.90 3.75 -0.70
C VAL A 31 0.05 3.80 0.49
N GLU A 32 -0.34 3.14 1.58
CA GLU A 32 0.49 2.87 2.74
C GLU A 32 0.89 1.38 2.75
N THR A 33 2.04 1.06 3.33
CA THR A 33 2.55 -0.33 3.35
C THR A 33 2.93 -0.76 4.76
N ALA A 34 2.60 -1.98 5.13
CA ALA A 34 3.03 -2.61 6.37
C ALA A 34 3.69 -3.96 6.10
N GLU A 35 4.67 -4.31 6.93
CA GLU A 35 5.42 -5.57 6.81
C GLU A 35 4.80 -6.71 7.64
N THR A 36 3.90 -6.35 8.56
CA THR A 36 3.20 -7.27 9.45
C THR A 36 1.81 -6.72 9.75
N GLY A 37 0.87 -7.60 10.09
CA GLY A 37 -0.50 -7.20 10.49
C GLY A 37 -0.53 -6.26 11.70
N GLU A 38 0.40 -6.42 12.65
CA GLU A 38 0.52 -5.54 13.82
C GLU A 38 0.92 -4.10 13.45
N LYS A 39 1.64 -3.91 12.34
CA LYS A 39 1.98 -2.58 11.80
C LYS A 39 0.86 -1.97 10.96
N GLY A 40 -0.18 -2.73 10.63
CA GLY A 40 -1.29 -2.35 9.76
C GLY A 40 -2.63 -2.12 10.45
N LEU A 41 -2.65 -2.03 11.78
CA LEU A 41 -3.83 -1.75 12.60
C LEU A 41 -3.89 -0.29 13.08
#